data_AF-A0A672Q3Y2-F1
#
_entry.id   AF-A0A672Q3Y2-F1
#
_cell.length_a   1.000
_cell.length_b   1.000
_cell.length_c   1.000
_cell.angle_alpha   90.00
_cell.angle_beta   90.00
_cell.angle_gamma   90.00
#
_symmetry.space_group_name_H-M   'P 1'
#
loop_
_entity.id
_entity.type
_entity.pdbx_description
1 polymer ?
#
loop_
_entity_poly.entity_id
_entity_poly.type
_entity_poly.pdbx_seq_one_letter_code
_entity_poly.pdbx_strand_id
1 'polypeptide(L)'
;EAYNTAKEELPFTKFKSQIILLMKTNGFWKLLTKLPIQCFCDVDMNVVCVCSYDVILASGPEELLRKFSRFSHRVVFSAEGFCWPDQRLASKYPVVHDGKRYLNSGGFIGYASEVHAVVKQWKYKDDDDDQLFYTRIYLNKEQRRKFSITLDHKSHIFQNLNGAIEEVVLKFEKSRVRARNVAYDTLPVVIHGNGPTKLQLNYLGNYVPTAWTYEHGCGICDDDLLDLNGLSDEEMPLVHIAVFIEQPTPFLEEFLERLATLNYPHTRLRLFIHNNVRSQWQRAFYIIKLNYHKVCLWNVPYITQVYLIRGETLRSRLAPVSLYQQEGMDPDMSFCTSVREQGIFMFVSNRDEFGRLISSTNYNISRLHPDMWQIFDNPVDWREKYIHENYSKIFDDDENLVEQPCPDVYWFPAFSERMCDELVETMEDFGGWSGGRHNVSDLSACVSAQAVMNFVVRYRPDEQPSLRPHHDSSTFTINIALNRKNIDYEGGGCRFLRYDCTVESPRKGWSFMHPGRLTHYHEGLPVTRGTRYIMVSFVDP
;
A
#
# COMPACT_ATOMS: atom_id res chain seq x y z
N GLU A 1 -7.17 21.26 -6.90
CA GLU A 1 -6.96 22.70 -6.65
C GLU A 1 -8.20 23.55 -6.28
N ALA A 2 -9.44 23.26 -6.68
CA ALA A 2 -10.60 24.14 -6.35
C ALA A 2 -11.25 23.94 -4.95
N TYR A 3 -10.66 23.13 -4.05
CA TYR A 3 -11.32 22.73 -2.80
C TYR A 3 -10.88 23.55 -1.56
N ASN A 4 -9.74 24.25 -1.59
CA ASN A 4 -9.17 24.88 -0.39
C ASN A 4 -9.59 26.35 -0.15
N THR A 5 -10.43 26.94 -0.99
CA THR A 5 -10.91 28.34 -0.83
C THR A 5 -12.34 28.46 -0.30
N ALA A 6 -12.90 27.39 0.30
CA ALA A 6 -14.29 27.32 0.72
C ALA A 6 -14.57 27.91 2.13
N LYS A 7 -13.99 29.07 2.44
CA LYS A 7 -14.50 29.95 3.50
C LYS A 7 -14.64 31.36 2.92
N GLU A 8 -15.89 31.71 2.63
CA GLU A 8 -16.43 33.06 2.35
C GLU A 8 -16.31 33.68 0.94
N GLU A 9 -15.73 33.03 -0.07
CA GLU A 9 -15.84 33.49 -1.47
C GLU A 9 -16.32 32.40 -2.44
N LEU A 10 -17.30 32.75 -3.30
CA LEU A 10 -17.98 31.86 -4.24
C LEU A 10 -17.04 31.40 -5.38
N PRO A 11 -16.89 30.09 -5.67
CA PRO A 11 -16.04 29.63 -6.77
C PRO A 11 -16.81 29.69 -8.10
N PHE A 12 -16.87 30.87 -8.72
CA PHE A 12 -17.22 30.98 -10.14
C PHE A 12 -15.97 30.80 -10.97
N THR A 13 -15.94 29.78 -11.84
CA THR A 13 -14.85 29.63 -12.82
C THR A 13 -15.41 29.83 -14.22
N LYS A 14 -15.10 30.99 -14.82
CA LYS A 14 -15.45 31.29 -16.22
C LYS A 14 -14.45 30.56 -17.14
N PHE A 15 -14.84 29.40 -17.65
CA PHE A 15 -13.94 28.54 -18.44
C PHE A 15 -13.66 29.03 -19.87
N LYS A 16 -14.47 29.98 -20.39
CA LYS A 16 -14.30 30.70 -21.68
C LYS A 16 -15.42 31.74 -21.79
N SER A 17 -15.39 32.62 -22.80
CA SER A 17 -16.41 33.66 -23.05
C SER A 17 -17.86 33.17 -23.25
N GLN A 18 -18.14 31.85 -23.20
CA GLN A 18 -19.44 31.25 -23.55
C GLN A 18 -20.00 30.21 -22.55
N ILE A 19 -19.27 29.81 -21.50
CA ILE A 19 -19.73 28.79 -20.51
C ILE A 19 -19.56 29.26 -19.08
N ILE A 20 -20.59 29.02 -18.26
CA ILE A 20 -20.56 29.15 -16.81
C ILE A 20 -20.75 27.77 -16.18
N LEU A 21 -19.77 27.33 -15.40
CA LEU A 21 -19.87 26.11 -14.60
C LEU A 21 -20.39 26.47 -13.20
N LEU A 22 -21.53 25.91 -12.82
CA LEU A 22 -22.12 26.06 -11.50
C LEU A 22 -22.01 24.75 -10.74
N MET A 23 -21.25 24.79 -9.65
CA MET A 23 -21.01 23.67 -8.76
C MET A 23 -22.06 23.64 -7.64
N LYS A 24 -22.83 22.56 -7.58
CA LYS A 24 -23.92 22.38 -6.59
C LYS A 24 -23.39 21.83 -5.26
N THR A 25 -23.50 22.63 -4.21
CA THR A 25 -23.24 22.29 -2.79
C THR A 25 -24.54 22.29 -1.95
N ASN A 26 -24.48 21.87 -0.69
CA ASN A 26 -25.63 21.98 0.23
C ASN A 26 -26.08 23.45 0.35
N GLY A 27 -27.36 23.75 0.06
CA GLY A 27 -27.90 25.12 0.04
C GLY A 27 -27.83 25.85 -1.31
N PHE A 28 -27.42 25.18 -2.40
CA PHE A 28 -27.28 25.72 -3.76
C PHE A 28 -28.50 26.49 -4.29
N TRP A 29 -29.70 26.19 -3.82
CA TRP A 29 -30.93 26.87 -4.23
C TRP A 29 -30.98 28.36 -3.87
N LYS A 30 -30.40 28.75 -2.72
CA LYS A 30 -30.25 30.17 -2.36
C LYS A 30 -29.32 30.91 -3.33
N LEU A 31 -28.35 30.21 -3.93
CA LEU A 31 -27.39 30.77 -4.87
C LEU A 31 -28.00 31.00 -6.25
N LEU A 32 -28.72 30.04 -6.82
CA LEU A 32 -29.27 30.18 -8.17
C LEU A 32 -30.43 31.18 -8.25
N THR A 33 -31.14 31.39 -7.14
CA THR A 33 -32.30 32.30 -7.07
C THR A 33 -31.92 33.74 -6.71
N LYS A 34 -30.76 33.97 -6.06
CA LYS A 34 -30.25 35.31 -5.72
C LYS A 34 -29.01 35.65 -6.56
N LEU A 35 -29.25 36.26 -7.73
CA LEU A 35 -28.32 37.13 -8.50
C LEU A 35 -27.42 36.55 -9.63
N PRO A 36 -26.73 35.39 -9.56
CA PRO A 36 -25.66 35.10 -10.50
C PRO A 36 -26.13 34.78 -11.92
N ILE A 37 -27.16 33.94 -12.14
CA ILE A 37 -27.61 33.63 -13.53
C ILE A 37 -28.30 34.82 -14.17
N GLN A 38 -29.00 35.65 -13.39
CA GLN A 38 -29.75 36.80 -13.91
C GLN A 38 -28.84 37.78 -14.65
N CYS A 39 -27.60 37.98 -14.19
CA CYS A 39 -26.59 38.81 -14.86
C CYS A 39 -26.16 38.28 -16.24
N PHE A 40 -26.47 37.02 -16.56
CA PHE A 40 -26.09 36.35 -17.82
C PHE A 40 -27.30 35.99 -18.68
N CYS A 41 -28.52 36.38 -18.31
CA CYS A 41 -29.71 36.16 -19.13
C CYS A 41 -29.70 37.01 -20.42
N ASP A 42 -28.97 38.14 -20.42
CA ASP A 42 -28.92 39.10 -21.53
C ASP A 42 -27.80 38.80 -22.55
N VAL A 43 -27.00 37.76 -22.29
CA VAL A 43 -25.91 37.31 -23.15
C VAL A 43 -26.19 35.84 -23.41
N ASP A 44 -26.29 35.38 -24.66
CA ASP A 44 -26.59 33.98 -25.04
C ASP A 44 -25.52 32.98 -24.52
N MET A 45 -25.43 32.80 -23.21
CA MET A 45 -24.45 31.99 -22.50
C MET A 45 -25.03 30.63 -22.15
N ASN A 46 -24.17 29.61 -22.23
CA ASN A 46 -24.50 28.26 -21.81
C ASN A 46 -24.12 28.09 -20.34
N VAL A 47 -25.07 27.59 -19.54
CA VAL A 47 -24.88 27.27 -18.13
C VAL A 47 -24.82 25.76 -17.99
N VAL A 48 -23.76 25.28 -17.35
CA VAL A 48 -23.56 23.89 -16.98
C VAL A 48 -23.68 23.81 -15.47
N CYS A 49 -24.69 23.08 -14.98
CA CYS A 49 -24.85 22.81 -13.56
C CYS A 49 -24.50 21.35 -13.29
N VAL A 50 -23.57 21.12 -12.38
CA VAL A 50 -23.16 19.78 -11.94
C VAL A 50 -23.02 19.73 -10.43
N CYS A 51 -23.26 18.57 -9.82
CA CYS A 51 -22.84 18.29 -8.45
C CYS A 51 -21.33 18.51 -8.31
N SER A 52 -20.87 19.05 -7.18
CA SER A 52 -19.46 19.40 -7.00
C SER A 52 -18.64 18.35 -6.25
N TYR A 53 -19.28 17.52 -5.42
CA TYR A 53 -18.58 16.59 -4.53
C TYR A 53 -18.22 15.26 -5.20
N ASP A 54 -19.00 14.84 -6.20
CA ASP A 54 -18.99 13.50 -6.76
C ASP A 54 -19.05 13.54 -8.30
N VAL A 55 -18.36 14.51 -8.89
CA VAL A 55 -18.27 14.67 -10.35
C VAL A 55 -16.83 14.86 -10.81
N ILE A 56 -16.50 14.23 -11.93
CA ILE A 56 -15.23 14.40 -12.64
C ILE A 56 -15.51 14.84 -14.07
N LEU A 57 -14.76 15.84 -14.54
CA LEU A 57 -14.79 16.29 -15.93
C LEU A 57 -13.74 15.51 -16.75
N ALA A 58 -14.21 14.71 -17.71
CA ALA A 58 -13.39 13.85 -18.56
C ALA A 58 -12.97 14.51 -19.88
N SER A 59 -13.52 15.68 -20.22
CA SER A 59 -13.15 16.44 -21.43
C SER A 59 -13.41 17.94 -21.26
N GLY A 60 -12.90 18.72 -22.20
CA GLY A 60 -12.97 20.18 -22.19
C GLY A 60 -14.30 20.78 -22.68
N PRO A 61 -14.46 22.11 -22.52
CA PRO A 61 -15.70 22.83 -22.82
C PRO A 61 -16.12 22.80 -24.30
N GLU A 62 -15.17 22.67 -25.23
CA GLU A 62 -15.46 22.64 -26.67
C GLU A 62 -16.21 21.37 -27.09
N GLU A 63 -15.78 20.20 -26.59
CA GLU A 63 -16.48 18.94 -26.84
C GLU A 63 -17.88 18.97 -26.21
N LEU A 64 -17.99 19.54 -25.01
CA LEU A 64 -19.26 19.71 -24.29
C LEU A 64 -20.27 20.49 -25.12
N LEU A 65 -19.90 21.69 -25.59
CA LEU A 65 -20.78 22.55 -26.40
C LEU A 65 -21.14 21.90 -27.74
N ARG A 66 -20.15 21.27 -28.40
CA ARG A 66 -20.40 20.54 -29.65
C ARG A 66 -21.44 19.44 -29.45
N LYS A 67 -21.37 18.68 -28.35
CA LYS A 67 -22.36 17.65 -28.04
C LYS A 67 -23.71 18.24 -27.68
N PHE A 68 -23.75 19.29 -26.87
CA PHE A 68 -24.98 19.98 -26.51
C PHE A 68 -25.73 20.50 -27.74
N SER A 69 -25.02 21.12 -28.69
CA SER A 69 -25.62 21.62 -29.93
C SER A 69 -26.32 20.54 -30.77
N ARG A 70 -25.85 19.27 -30.69
CA ARG A 70 -26.43 18.12 -31.42
C ARG A 70 -27.75 17.63 -30.83
N PHE A 71 -28.06 17.94 -29.57
CA PHE A 71 -29.35 17.58 -28.99
C PHE A 71 -30.49 18.40 -29.60
N SER A 72 -30.22 19.60 -30.14
CA SER A 72 -31.25 20.52 -30.66
C SER A 72 -32.35 20.84 -29.63
N HIS A 73 -31.96 20.93 -28.35
CA HIS A 73 -32.82 21.27 -27.22
C HIS A 73 -32.20 22.41 -26.42
N ARG A 74 -33.01 23.17 -25.69
CA ARG A 74 -32.51 24.33 -24.92
C ARG A 74 -32.00 23.96 -23.53
N VAL A 75 -32.48 22.84 -22.98
CA VAL A 75 -32.00 22.28 -21.72
C VAL A 75 -31.91 20.76 -21.85
N VAL A 76 -30.74 20.20 -21.50
CA VAL A 76 -30.47 18.77 -21.50
C VAL A 76 -30.10 18.35 -20.08
N PHE A 77 -30.91 17.49 -19.48
CA PHE A 77 -30.59 16.86 -18.19
C PHE A 77 -29.86 15.54 -18.41
N SER A 78 -29.06 15.15 -17.42
CA SER A 78 -28.51 13.80 -17.36
C SER A 78 -29.64 12.76 -17.20
N ALA A 79 -29.42 11.56 -17.73
CA ALA A 79 -30.37 10.45 -17.63
C ALA A 79 -29.79 9.32 -16.77
N GLU A 80 -30.66 8.57 -16.08
CA GLU A 80 -30.28 7.41 -15.26
C GLU A 80 -31.26 6.23 -15.41
N GLY A 81 -30.86 5.08 -14.89
CA GLY A 81 -31.63 3.83 -14.95
C GLY A 81 -32.79 3.75 -13.96
N PHE A 82 -32.80 4.57 -12.91
CA PHE A 82 -33.78 4.51 -11.83
C PHE A 82 -34.72 5.72 -11.80
N CYS A 83 -36.01 5.47 -11.58
CA CYS A 83 -36.98 6.53 -11.33
C CYS A 83 -36.98 6.87 -9.83
N TRP A 84 -36.17 7.85 -9.45
CA TRP A 84 -36.02 8.31 -8.06
C TRP A 84 -36.43 9.80 -7.92
N PRO A 85 -37.00 10.23 -6.78
CA PRO A 85 -37.36 9.42 -5.60
C PRO A 85 -38.70 8.69 -5.72
N ASP A 86 -39.64 9.15 -6.56
CA ASP A 86 -40.99 8.57 -6.66
C ASP A 86 -41.13 7.64 -7.89
N GLN A 87 -41.01 6.34 -7.65
CA GLN A 87 -41.13 5.31 -8.69
C GLN A 87 -42.49 5.30 -9.40
N ARG A 88 -43.56 5.79 -8.76
CA ARG A 88 -44.92 5.84 -9.36
C ARG A 88 -44.98 6.77 -10.57
N LEU A 89 -44.01 7.68 -10.69
CA LEU A 89 -43.90 8.60 -11.82
C LEU A 89 -43.32 7.93 -13.08
N ALA A 90 -42.78 6.71 -12.98
CA ALA A 90 -42.13 6.03 -14.09
C ALA A 90 -43.02 5.86 -15.33
N SER A 91 -44.32 5.62 -15.14
CA SER A 91 -45.29 5.47 -16.23
C SER A 91 -45.58 6.79 -16.98
N LYS A 92 -45.32 7.94 -16.34
CA LYS A 92 -45.53 9.28 -16.93
C LYS A 92 -44.36 9.72 -17.81
N TYR A 93 -43.19 9.12 -17.65
CA TYR A 93 -42.04 9.39 -18.51
C TYR A 93 -42.33 8.95 -19.95
N PRO A 94 -41.87 9.70 -20.98
CA PRO A 94 -41.87 9.22 -22.36
C PRO A 94 -41.24 7.82 -22.46
N VAL A 95 -41.76 6.99 -23.36
CA VAL A 95 -41.17 5.68 -23.63
C VAL A 95 -39.86 5.91 -24.38
N VAL A 96 -38.80 5.26 -23.91
CA VAL A 96 -37.47 5.26 -24.51
C VAL A 96 -37.14 3.81 -24.80
N HIS A 97 -37.00 3.46 -26.07
CA HIS A 97 -36.71 2.07 -26.49
C HIS A 97 -35.24 1.71 -26.33
N ASP A 98 -34.36 2.71 -26.38
CA ASP A 98 -32.91 2.55 -26.30
C ASP A 98 -32.33 3.74 -25.53
N GLY A 99 -31.63 3.46 -24.42
CA GLY A 99 -31.09 4.46 -23.51
C GLY A 99 -31.75 4.50 -22.12
N LYS A 100 -31.17 5.31 -21.24
CA LYS A 100 -31.65 5.60 -19.88
C LYS A 100 -32.90 6.46 -19.92
N ARG A 101 -33.93 6.13 -19.13
CA ARG A 101 -35.26 6.73 -19.27
C ARG A 101 -35.53 7.90 -18.35
N TYR A 102 -34.92 7.93 -17.17
CA TYR A 102 -35.33 8.82 -16.07
C TYR A 102 -34.36 9.97 -15.89
N LEU A 103 -34.87 11.11 -15.41
CA LEU A 103 -34.08 12.32 -15.18
C LEU A 103 -33.22 12.17 -13.93
N ASN A 104 -31.96 12.59 -14.00
CA ASN A 104 -31.11 12.82 -12.83
C ASN A 104 -30.72 14.31 -12.77
N SER A 105 -30.90 14.92 -11.60
CA SER A 105 -30.68 16.37 -11.40
C SER A 105 -29.22 16.74 -11.09
N GLY A 106 -28.33 15.76 -10.90
CA GLY A 106 -26.93 16.01 -10.57
C GLY A 106 -26.08 16.53 -11.73
N GLY A 107 -26.62 16.57 -12.95
CA GLY A 107 -25.99 17.20 -14.10
C GLY A 107 -27.02 17.67 -15.11
N PHE A 108 -26.92 18.93 -15.54
CA PHE A 108 -27.66 19.47 -16.68
C PHE A 108 -26.94 20.64 -17.33
N ILE A 109 -27.19 20.83 -18.61
CA ILE A 109 -26.67 21.96 -19.40
C ILE A 109 -27.82 22.62 -20.15
N GLY A 110 -27.82 23.95 -20.20
CA GLY A 110 -28.80 24.69 -20.97
C GLY A 110 -28.43 26.15 -21.14
N TYR A 111 -29.22 26.88 -21.91
CA TYR A 111 -29.07 28.33 -22.03
C TYR A 111 -29.47 29.02 -20.71
N ALA A 112 -28.74 30.08 -20.36
CA ALA A 112 -28.90 30.80 -19.09
C ALA A 112 -30.36 31.25 -18.85
N SER A 113 -31.02 31.79 -19.86
CA SER A 113 -32.42 32.24 -19.81
C SER A 113 -33.39 31.13 -19.41
N GLU A 114 -33.27 29.95 -20.02
CA GLU A 114 -34.14 28.81 -19.78
C GLU A 114 -33.85 28.18 -18.42
N VAL A 115 -32.58 27.99 -18.09
CA VAL A 115 -32.17 27.44 -16.79
C VAL A 115 -32.66 28.35 -15.66
N HIS A 116 -32.49 29.67 -15.80
CA HIS A 116 -33.00 30.63 -14.82
C HIS A 116 -34.53 30.55 -14.69
N ALA A 117 -35.26 30.50 -15.80
CA ALA A 117 -36.71 30.42 -15.80
C ALA A 117 -37.26 29.12 -15.19
N VAL A 118 -36.53 28.01 -15.32
CA VAL A 118 -36.85 26.74 -14.65
C VAL A 118 -36.58 26.85 -13.16
N VAL A 119 -35.38 27.28 -12.77
CA VAL A 119 -34.96 27.33 -11.35
C VAL A 119 -35.77 28.33 -10.54
N LYS A 120 -36.18 29.46 -11.13
CA LYS A 120 -37.03 30.48 -10.49
C LYS A 120 -38.40 29.93 -10.06
N GLN A 121 -38.82 28.76 -10.55
CA GLN A 121 -40.06 28.10 -10.10
C GLN A 121 -39.91 27.36 -8.77
N TRP A 122 -38.69 27.24 -8.23
CA TRP A 122 -38.47 26.66 -6.92
C TRP A 122 -39.15 27.51 -5.84
N LYS A 123 -40.10 26.90 -5.11
CA LYS A 123 -40.83 27.51 -3.99
C LYS A 123 -40.81 26.63 -2.75
N TYR A 124 -39.91 25.66 -2.75
CA TYR A 124 -39.79 24.59 -1.77
C TYR A 124 -38.75 24.94 -0.71
N LYS A 125 -38.70 24.15 0.36
CA LYS A 125 -37.73 24.34 1.45
C LYS A 125 -36.33 23.90 1.01
N ASP A 126 -35.30 24.30 1.76
CA ASP A 126 -33.91 23.97 1.44
C ASP A 126 -33.62 22.45 1.50
N ASP A 127 -34.42 21.69 2.26
CA ASP A 127 -34.34 20.23 2.45
C ASP A 127 -35.28 19.43 1.52
N ASP A 128 -36.08 20.10 0.69
CA ASP A 128 -36.93 19.41 -0.28
C ASP A 128 -36.08 18.83 -1.44
N ASP A 129 -36.55 17.71 -1.99
CA ASP A 129 -35.81 16.96 -3.01
C ASP A 129 -35.73 17.68 -4.36
N ASP A 130 -34.52 17.99 -4.80
CA ASP A 130 -34.28 18.69 -6.06
C ASP A 130 -34.60 17.83 -7.28
N GLN A 131 -34.32 16.53 -7.22
CA GLN A 131 -34.59 15.62 -8.33
C GLN A 131 -36.08 15.52 -8.62
N LEU A 132 -36.92 15.49 -7.58
CA LEU A 132 -38.37 15.47 -7.67
C LEU A 132 -38.92 16.77 -8.26
N PHE A 133 -38.35 17.92 -7.91
CA PHE A 133 -38.71 19.20 -8.53
C PHE A 133 -38.49 19.20 -10.04
N TYR A 134 -37.26 18.88 -10.49
CA TYR A 134 -36.95 18.85 -11.92
C TYR A 134 -37.73 17.76 -12.65
N THR A 135 -37.95 16.61 -12.00
CA THR A 135 -38.80 15.53 -12.53
C THR A 135 -40.23 16.03 -12.77
N ARG A 136 -40.84 16.75 -11.82
CA ARG A 136 -42.20 17.30 -11.98
C ARG A 136 -42.29 18.30 -13.15
N ILE A 137 -41.27 19.14 -13.32
CA ILE A 137 -41.19 20.07 -14.46
C ILE A 137 -41.08 19.29 -15.78
N TYR A 138 -40.20 18.29 -15.85
CA TYR A 138 -40.00 17.49 -17.07
C TYR A 138 -41.22 16.64 -17.44
N LEU A 139 -41.95 16.13 -16.45
CA LEU A 139 -43.16 15.34 -16.68
C LEU A 139 -44.38 16.18 -17.07
N ASN A 140 -44.39 17.47 -16.74
CA ASN A 140 -45.39 18.40 -17.25
C ASN A 140 -45.13 18.67 -18.74
N LYS A 141 -46.01 18.17 -19.61
CA LYS A 141 -45.87 18.28 -21.08
C LYS A 141 -45.78 19.72 -21.57
N GLU A 142 -46.49 20.65 -20.94
CA GLU A 142 -46.47 22.07 -21.33
C GLU A 142 -45.14 22.71 -20.95
N GLN A 143 -44.66 22.48 -19.73
CA GLN A 143 -43.37 23.00 -19.27
C GLN A 143 -42.20 22.40 -20.06
N ARG A 144 -42.22 21.08 -20.30
CA ARG A 144 -41.20 20.39 -21.11
C ARG A 144 -41.11 20.97 -22.52
N ARG A 145 -42.25 21.25 -23.16
CA ARG A 145 -42.30 21.91 -24.48
C ARG A 145 -41.84 23.35 -24.40
N LYS A 146 -42.33 24.12 -23.42
CA LYS A 146 -42.02 25.54 -23.21
C LYS A 146 -40.52 25.79 -23.08
N PHE A 147 -39.82 24.97 -22.30
CA PHE A 147 -38.38 25.12 -22.09
C PHE A 147 -37.52 24.21 -22.98
N SER A 148 -38.13 23.47 -23.91
CA SER A 148 -37.44 22.51 -24.78
C SER A 148 -36.47 21.62 -24.00
N ILE A 149 -37.01 20.88 -23.02
CA ILE A 149 -36.23 20.01 -22.13
C ILE A 149 -36.16 18.59 -22.71
N THR A 150 -34.95 18.02 -22.76
CA THR A 150 -34.69 16.61 -23.08
C THR A 150 -33.74 15.97 -22.07
N LEU A 151 -33.55 14.65 -22.16
CA LEU A 151 -32.59 13.90 -21.37
C LEU A 151 -31.48 13.30 -22.25
N ASP A 152 -30.28 13.21 -21.69
CA ASP A 152 -29.13 12.54 -22.32
C ASP A 152 -29.22 11.01 -22.18
N HIS A 153 -30.16 10.41 -22.92
CA HIS A 153 -30.50 8.98 -22.81
C HIS A 153 -29.33 8.02 -23.04
N LYS A 154 -28.32 8.40 -23.84
CA LYS A 154 -27.19 7.54 -24.23
C LYS A 154 -25.85 7.98 -23.63
N SER A 155 -25.90 8.84 -22.62
CA SER A 155 -24.71 9.33 -21.90
C SER A 155 -23.66 9.97 -22.82
N HIS A 156 -24.09 10.76 -23.81
CA HIS A 156 -23.16 11.49 -24.68
C HIS A 156 -22.37 12.55 -23.90
N ILE A 157 -23.04 13.25 -22.99
CA ILE A 157 -22.47 14.29 -22.13
C ILE A 157 -22.32 13.77 -20.71
N PHE A 158 -23.36 13.19 -20.12
CA PHE A 158 -23.43 12.84 -18.70
C PHE A 158 -23.47 11.33 -18.49
N GLN A 159 -22.53 10.82 -17.69
CA GLN A 159 -22.51 9.44 -17.22
C GLN A 159 -22.78 9.40 -15.72
N ASN A 160 -24.01 9.03 -15.36
CA ASN A 160 -24.35 8.63 -14.01
C ASN A 160 -23.89 7.19 -13.78
N LEU A 161 -23.17 6.91 -12.69
CA LEU A 161 -22.60 5.59 -12.43
C LEU A 161 -23.60 4.62 -11.79
N ASN A 162 -24.57 5.10 -11.00
CA ASN A 162 -25.51 4.22 -10.32
C ASN A 162 -26.36 3.42 -11.32
N GLY A 163 -26.27 2.09 -11.25
CA GLY A 163 -26.95 1.18 -12.19
C GLY A 163 -26.33 1.14 -13.59
N ALA A 164 -25.12 1.68 -13.79
CA ALA A 164 -24.40 1.67 -15.06
C ALA A 164 -22.89 1.40 -14.91
N ILE A 165 -22.44 0.88 -13.76
CA ILE A 165 -21.01 0.60 -13.51
C ILE A 165 -20.42 -0.34 -14.56
N GLU A 166 -21.14 -1.41 -14.90
CA GLU A 166 -20.70 -2.42 -15.88
C GLU A 166 -20.62 -1.86 -17.32
N GLU A 167 -21.22 -0.70 -17.58
CA GLU A 167 -21.18 -0.06 -18.89
C GLU A 167 -19.93 0.82 -19.05
N VAL A 168 -19.19 1.09 -17.97
CA VAL A 168 -18.12 2.10 -17.96
C VAL A 168 -16.76 1.45 -17.87
N VAL A 169 -15.91 1.72 -18.86
CA VAL A 169 -14.49 1.28 -18.87
C VAL A 169 -13.55 2.47 -19.05
N LEU A 170 -12.32 2.36 -18.52
CA LEU A 170 -11.26 3.33 -18.79
C LEU A 170 -10.74 3.15 -20.23
N LYS A 171 -10.77 4.23 -20.99
CA LYS A 171 -10.14 4.37 -22.31
C LYS A 171 -8.86 5.20 -22.15
N PHE A 172 -7.73 4.54 -22.25
CA PHE A 172 -6.42 5.19 -22.24
C PHE A 172 -6.08 5.74 -23.63
N GLU A 173 -5.69 7.01 -23.66
CA GLU A 173 -4.96 7.63 -24.76
C GLU A 173 -3.52 7.89 -24.27
N LYS A 174 -2.64 8.46 -25.11
CA LYS A 174 -1.22 8.69 -24.72
C LYS A 174 -1.11 9.64 -23.52
N SER A 175 -1.72 10.83 -23.63
CA SER A 175 -1.62 11.92 -22.65
C SER A 175 -2.89 12.18 -21.85
N ARG A 176 -3.91 11.33 -21.96
CA ARG A 176 -5.15 11.44 -21.18
C ARG A 176 -5.89 10.12 -21.06
N VAL A 177 -6.78 10.03 -20.09
CA VAL A 177 -7.68 8.89 -19.86
C VAL A 177 -9.11 9.37 -19.82
N ARG A 178 -10.04 8.58 -20.37
CA ARG A 178 -11.47 8.88 -20.38
C ARG A 178 -12.29 7.70 -19.91
N ALA A 179 -13.51 7.96 -19.47
CA ALA A 179 -14.54 6.92 -19.39
C ALA A 179 -15.14 6.69 -20.79
N ARG A 180 -15.36 5.42 -21.17
CA ARG A 180 -16.17 5.02 -22.32
C ARG A 180 -17.38 4.24 -21.80
N ASN A 181 -18.56 4.64 -22.23
CA ASN A 181 -19.76 3.83 -22.09
C ASN A 181 -19.78 2.82 -23.25
N VAL A 182 -19.64 1.53 -22.96
CA VAL A 182 -19.60 0.47 -23.98
C VAL A 182 -20.97 0.07 -24.49
N ALA A 183 -22.05 0.33 -23.73
CA ALA A 183 -23.42 0.01 -24.14
C ALA A 183 -23.91 0.90 -25.28
N TYR A 184 -23.51 2.18 -25.28
CA TYR A 184 -23.93 3.15 -26.30
C TYR A 184 -22.78 3.64 -27.19
N ASP A 185 -21.58 3.12 -26.98
CA ASP A 185 -20.34 3.55 -27.61
C ASP A 185 -20.11 5.07 -27.53
N THR A 186 -20.26 5.63 -26.33
CA THR A 186 -20.08 7.05 -26.07
C THR A 186 -18.86 7.30 -25.19
N LEU A 187 -18.29 8.51 -25.32
CA LEU A 187 -17.27 9.00 -24.42
C LEU A 187 -17.90 10.17 -23.64
N PRO A 188 -18.41 9.98 -22.43
CA PRO A 188 -19.02 11.05 -21.65
C PRO A 188 -18.03 12.20 -21.37
N VAL A 189 -18.56 13.40 -21.11
CA VAL A 189 -17.77 14.57 -20.70
C VAL A 189 -17.80 14.74 -19.19
N VAL A 190 -18.92 14.42 -18.56
CA VAL A 190 -19.16 14.52 -17.12
C VAL A 190 -19.42 13.12 -16.59
N ILE A 191 -18.69 12.72 -15.56
CA ILE A 191 -18.89 11.45 -14.85
C ILE A 191 -19.39 11.79 -13.45
N HIS A 192 -20.52 11.25 -13.06
CA HIS A 192 -21.21 11.54 -11.80
C HIS A 192 -21.37 10.25 -10.99
N GLY A 193 -20.69 10.19 -9.85
CA GLY A 193 -20.75 9.08 -8.90
C GLY A 193 -22.01 9.11 -8.04
N ASN A 194 -23.19 9.20 -8.62
CA ASN A 194 -24.45 9.32 -7.90
C ASN A 194 -24.75 8.10 -7.00
N GLY A 195 -25.50 8.31 -5.91
CA GLY A 195 -25.87 7.24 -4.99
C GLY A 195 -24.65 6.50 -4.41
N PRO A 196 -24.66 5.15 -4.35
CA PRO A 196 -23.63 4.34 -3.68
C PRO A 196 -22.38 4.12 -4.54
N THR A 197 -22.05 5.02 -5.48
CA THR A 197 -20.98 4.82 -6.47
C THR A 197 -19.77 5.74 -6.31
N LYS A 198 -19.63 6.37 -5.13
CA LYS A 198 -18.50 7.28 -4.81
C LYS A 198 -17.14 6.59 -4.95
N LEU A 199 -17.05 5.33 -4.52
CA LEU A 199 -15.80 4.56 -4.59
C LEU A 199 -15.39 4.25 -6.03
N GLN A 200 -16.36 3.91 -6.89
CA GLN A 200 -16.09 3.72 -8.33
C GLN A 200 -15.67 5.03 -8.98
N LEU A 201 -16.24 6.16 -8.57
CA LEU A 201 -15.80 7.47 -9.03
C LEU A 201 -14.36 7.78 -8.57
N ASN A 202 -14.01 7.49 -7.31
CA ASN A 202 -12.64 7.66 -6.81
C ASN A 202 -11.64 6.83 -7.64
N TYR A 203 -12.01 5.58 -7.98
CA TYR A 203 -11.21 4.75 -8.87
C TYR A 203 -11.00 5.39 -10.25
N LEU A 204 -12.06 5.92 -10.88
CA LEU A 204 -11.94 6.61 -12.17
C LEU A 204 -11.09 7.90 -12.04
N GLY A 205 -11.22 8.63 -10.93
CA GLY A 205 -10.49 9.86 -10.64
C GLY A 205 -8.99 9.69 -10.45
N ASN A 206 -8.52 8.49 -10.13
CA ASN A 206 -7.09 8.18 -10.15
C ASN A 206 -6.47 8.22 -11.57
N TYR A 207 -7.30 8.31 -12.62
CA TYR A 207 -6.83 8.34 -14.01
C TYR A 207 -7.39 9.54 -14.78
N VAL A 208 -8.71 9.76 -14.71
CA VAL A 208 -9.43 10.70 -15.55
C VAL A 208 -9.33 12.14 -15.00
N PRO A 209 -9.06 13.16 -15.83
CA PRO A 209 -8.64 13.05 -17.23
C PRO A 209 -7.13 12.82 -17.39
N THR A 210 -6.34 13.28 -16.43
CA THR A 210 -4.86 13.33 -16.52
C THR A 210 -4.17 13.00 -15.21
N ALA A 211 -4.89 12.46 -14.22
CA ALA A 211 -4.33 12.12 -12.92
C ALA A 211 -3.22 11.07 -13.03
N TRP A 212 -3.41 10.10 -13.94
CA TRP A 212 -2.35 9.18 -14.35
C TRP A 212 -2.46 8.84 -15.85
N THR A 213 -1.35 8.92 -16.58
CA THR A 213 -1.28 8.69 -18.03
C THR A 213 -0.05 7.87 -18.42
N TYR A 214 -0.03 7.28 -19.62
CA TYR A 214 1.15 6.55 -20.10
C TYR A 214 2.32 7.46 -20.45
N GLU A 215 2.05 8.68 -20.93
CA GLU A 215 3.09 9.61 -21.37
C GLU A 215 3.76 10.36 -20.21
N HIS A 216 2.97 10.80 -19.22
CA HIS A 216 3.47 11.63 -18.13
C HIS A 216 3.50 10.92 -16.76
N GLY A 217 3.01 9.68 -16.68
CA GLY A 217 2.81 9.02 -15.40
C GLY A 217 1.78 9.77 -14.56
N CYS A 218 2.11 9.99 -13.29
CA CYS A 218 1.25 10.69 -12.34
C CYS A 218 1.26 12.21 -12.52
N GLY A 219 0.09 12.81 -12.74
CA GLY A 219 -0.08 14.26 -12.89
C GLY A 219 -0.51 15.00 -11.62
N ILE A 220 -0.84 14.28 -10.54
CA ILE A 220 -1.37 14.85 -9.27
C ILE A 220 -0.49 14.53 -8.06
N CYS A 221 0.66 13.90 -8.28
CA CYS A 221 1.48 13.36 -7.19
C CYS A 221 2.12 14.45 -6.33
N ASP A 222 2.30 15.63 -6.91
CA ASP A 222 2.92 16.78 -6.25
C ASP A 222 1.85 17.79 -5.76
N ASP A 223 0.56 17.47 -5.90
CA ASP A 223 -0.54 18.29 -5.39
C ASP A 223 -0.45 18.36 -3.85
N ASP A 224 -0.34 19.58 -3.30
CA ASP A 224 -0.18 19.83 -1.85
C ASP A 224 1.03 19.09 -1.24
N LEU A 225 2.05 18.75 -2.05
CA LEU A 225 3.28 18.15 -1.58
C LEU A 225 4.09 19.19 -0.80
N LEU A 226 4.32 18.90 0.48
CA LEU A 226 5.21 19.67 1.31
C LEU A 226 6.64 19.15 1.14
N ASP A 227 7.46 19.88 0.38
CA ASP A 227 8.88 19.61 0.28
C ASP A 227 9.59 20.07 1.56
N LEU A 228 10.28 19.14 2.23
CA LEU A 228 11.05 19.40 3.44
C LEU A 228 12.55 19.60 3.17
N ASN A 229 12.98 19.47 1.91
CA ASN A 229 14.38 19.63 1.53
C ASN A 229 14.86 21.06 1.80
N GLY A 230 15.98 21.17 2.53
CA GLY A 230 16.61 22.45 2.82
C GLY A 230 15.95 23.26 3.96
N LEU A 231 14.91 22.74 4.61
CA LEU A 231 14.38 23.32 5.85
C LEU A 231 15.32 23.04 7.03
N SER A 232 15.41 23.98 7.98
CA SER A 232 16.09 23.71 9.24
C SER A 232 15.26 22.80 10.16
N ASP A 233 15.91 22.16 11.12
CA ASP A 233 15.26 21.27 12.08
C ASP A 233 14.11 21.95 12.85
N GLU A 234 14.22 23.25 13.12
CA GLU A 234 13.19 24.02 13.83
C GLU A 234 11.95 24.31 12.99
N GLU A 235 12.13 24.42 11.67
CA GLU A 235 11.08 24.69 10.68
C GLU A 235 10.30 23.43 10.30
N MET A 236 10.90 22.25 10.45
CA MET A 236 10.23 20.98 10.15
C MET A 236 8.94 20.79 10.98
N PRO A 237 7.84 20.25 10.43
CA PRO A 237 6.59 20.05 11.17
C PRO A 237 6.73 19.22 12.46
N LEU A 238 5.90 19.49 13.48
CA LEU A 238 5.82 18.61 14.65
C LEU A 238 5.04 17.34 14.29
N VAL A 239 5.64 16.17 14.45
CA VAL A 239 5.03 14.86 14.11
C VAL A 239 4.79 14.06 15.39
N HIS A 240 3.57 13.51 15.51
CA HIS A 240 3.24 12.53 16.54
C HIS A 240 3.26 11.14 15.91
N ILE A 241 4.20 10.30 16.35
CA ILE A 241 4.31 8.92 15.93
C ILE A 241 3.61 8.05 16.99
N ALA A 242 2.60 7.31 16.56
CA ALA A 242 1.92 6.32 17.38
C ALA A 242 2.23 4.92 16.85
N VAL A 243 2.88 4.10 17.66
CA VAL A 243 3.24 2.70 17.35
C VAL A 243 2.30 1.78 18.12
N PHE A 244 1.70 0.82 17.42
CA PHE A 244 0.78 -0.15 17.98
C PHE A 244 1.34 -1.57 17.81
N ILE A 245 1.63 -2.24 18.92
CA ILE A 245 2.14 -3.62 18.97
C ILE A 245 1.01 -4.48 19.52
N GLU A 246 0.10 -4.90 18.63
CA GLU A 246 -1.16 -5.57 19.01
C GLU A 246 -1.04 -7.09 19.11
N GLN A 247 0.02 -7.67 18.58
CA GLN A 247 0.27 -9.11 18.55
C GLN A 247 1.78 -9.37 18.59
N PRO A 248 2.21 -10.61 18.90
CA PRO A 248 3.60 -11.01 18.72
C PRO A 248 4.06 -10.78 17.27
N THR A 249 5.06 -9.94 17.10
CA THR A 249 5.63 -9.58 15.79
C THR A 249 7.12 -9.92 15.78
N PRO A 250 7.61 -10.66 14.77
CA PRO A 250 9.04 -10.90 14.58
C PRO A 250 9.84 -9.61 14.43
N PHE A 251 11.13 -9.65 14.80
CA PHE A 251 12.09 -8.57 14.56
C PHE A 251 11.68 -7.20 15.16
N LEU A 252 11.00 -7.23 16.32
CA LEU A 252 10.52 -6.03 16.99
C LEU A 252 11.69 -5.14 17.47
N GLU A 253 12.82 -5.74 17.82
CA GLU A 253 14.03 -5.00 18.22
C GLU A 253 14.57 -4.17 17.05
N GLU A 254 14.70 -4.79 15.87
CA GLU A 254 15.13 -4.13 14.64
C GLU A 254 14.15 -3.01 14.23
N PHE A 255 12.85 -3.23 14.44
CA PHE A 255 11.85 -2.18 14.23
C PHE A 255 12.09 -0.97 15.14
N LEU A 256 12.36 -1.20 16.44
CA LEU A 256 12.60 -0.13 17.41
C LEU A 256 13.92 0.61 17.13
N GLU A 257 14.97 -0.10 16.69
CA GLU A 257 16.23 0.49 16.26
C GLU A 257 16.06 1.37 15.02
N ARG A 258 15.29 0.90 14.03
CA ARG A 258 14.95 1.69 12.83
C ARG A 258 14.13 2.93 13.19
N LEU A 259 13.22 2.82 14.15
CA LEU A 259 12.45 3.96 14.65
C LEU A 259 13.36 4.99 15.35
N ALA A 260 14.36 4.52 16.11
CA ALA A 260 15.34 5.39 16.78
C ALA A 260 16.30 6.09 15.80
N THR A 261 16.48 5.55 14.59
CA THR A 261 17.35 6.08 13.54
C THR A 261 16.58 6.74 12.40
N LEU A 262 15.28 6.99 12.59
CA LEU A 262 14.44 7.67 11.61
C LEU A 262 15.05 9.02 11.23
N ASN A 263 15.18 9.27 9.93
CA ASN A 263 15.73 10.52 9.40
C ASN A 263 14.71 11.67 9.54
N TYR A 264 14.51 12.14 10.78
CA TYR A 264 13.67 13.28 11.13
C TYR A 264 14.16 13.89 12.46
N PRO A 265 14.11 15.22 12.65
CA PRO A 265 14.59 15.84 13.88
C PRO A 265 13.88 15.32 15.12
N HIS A 266 14.61 14.64 16.03
CA HIS A 266 14.02 14.02 17.22
C HIS A 266 13.31 15.02 18.14
N THR A 267 13.75 16.29 18.17
CA THR A 267 13.09 17.37 18.92
C THR A 267 11.68 17.68 18.42
N ARG A 268 11.40 17.36 17.14
CA ARG A 268 10.13 17.52 16.44
C ARG A 268 9.29 16.23 16.39
N LEU A 269 9.73 15.16 17.05
CA LEU A 269 8.97 13.93 17.21
C LEU A 269 8.33 13.85 18.60
N ARG A 270 7.09 13.35 18.64
CA ARG A 270 6.40 12.94 19.86
C ARG A 270 5.99 11.49 19.70
N LEU A 271 6.51 10.63 20.57
CA LEU A 271 6.34 9.19 20.46
C LEU A 271 5.30 8.69 21.45
N PHE A 272 4.36 7.89 20.96
CA PHE A 272 3.43 7.10 21.72
C PHE A 272 3.58 5.64 21.31
N ILE A 273 3.75 4.74 22.28
CA ILE A 273 3.82 3.29 22.02
C ILE A 273 2.73 2.62 22.83
N HIS A 274 1.86 1.89 22.15
CA HIS A 274 0.91 0.96 22.74
C HIS A 274 1.41 -0.48 22.51
N ASN A 275 1.56 -1.24 23.59
CA ASN A 275 1.93 -2.65 23.52
C ASN A 275 0.86 -3.49 24.22
N ASN A 276 0.16 -4.31 23.44
CA ASN A 276 -0.93 -5.17 23.87
C ASN A 276 -0.54 -6.66 23.83
N VAL A 277 0.75 -6.97 23.76
CA VAL A 277 1.22 -8.36 23.73
C VAL A 277 1.05 -9.01 25.11
N ARG A 278 -0.16 -9.52 25.36
CA ARG A 278 -0.50 -10.50 26.40
C ARG A 278 -1.44 -11.53 25.76
N SER A 279 -0.86 -12.63 25.26
CA SER A 279 -1.53 -13.84 24.77
C SER A 279 -2.82 -13.66 23.95
N GLN A 280 -2.65 -13.81 22.63
CA GLN A 280 -3.62 -14.23 21.60
C GLN A 280 -4.81 -13.31 21.27
N TRP A 281 -4.64 -12.55 20.18
CA TRP A 281 -5.56 -12.54 19.04
C TRP A 281 -4.73 -12.44 17.76
N GLN A 282 -5.00 -13.29 16.76
CA GLN A 282 -4.40 -13.18 15.43
C GLN A 282 -5.38 -12.44 14.52
N ARG A 283 -4.93 -11.34 13.89
CA ARG A 283 -5.66 -10.70 12.78
C ARG A 283 -5.09 -11.17 11.45
N ALA A 284 -5.98 -11.44 10.50
CA ALA A 284 -5.60 -11.76 9.12
C ALA A 284 -5.24 -10.47 8.38
N PHE A 285 -4.03 -10.41 7.80
CA PHE A 285 -3.61 -9.30 6.95
C PHE A 285 -4.02 -9.56 5.50
N TYR A 286 -4.65 -8.57 4.87
CA TYR A 286 -4.83 -8.55 3.43
C TYR A 286 -3.70 -7.76 2.78
N ILE A 287 -2.83 -8.46 2.05
CA ILE A 287 -1.81 -7.81 1.20
C ILE A 287 -2.48 -7.43 -0.12
N ILE A 288 -2.66 -6.14 -0.36
CA ILE A 288 -2.94 -5.65 -1.71
C ILE A 288 -1.60 -5.60 -2.45
N LYS A 289 -1.36 -6.57 -3.34
CA LYS A 289 -0.28 -6.46 -4.33
C LYS A 289 -0.61 -5.32 -5.27
N LEU A 290 0.02 -4.17 -5.08
CA LEU A 290 0.05 -3.11 -6.09
C LEU A 290 0.88 -3.62 -7.27
N ASN A 291 0.30 -3.62 -8.47
CA ASN A 291 1.06 -3.86 -9.70
C ASN A 291 2.03 -2.69 -9.88
N TYR A 292 3.34 -2.93 -9.68
CA TYR A 292 4.42 -1.94 -9.79
C TYR A 292 4.56 -1.27 -11.17
N HIS A 293 3.77 -1.67 -12.16
CA HIS A 293 3.79 -1.07 -13.50
C HIS A 293 3.20 0.35 -13.56
N LYS A 294 2.43 0.79 -12.55
CA LYS A 294 1.88 2.14 -12.49
C LYS A 294 2.23 2.78 -11.15
N VAL A 295 3.03 3.84 -11.21
CA VAL A 295 3.49 4.60 -10.05
C VAL A 295 2.69 5.90 -9.95
N CYS A 296 2.07 6.15 -8.80
CA CYS A 296 1.18 7.30 -8.56
C CYS A 296 0.88 7.48 -7.04
N LEU A 297 0.09 8.51 -6.74
CA LEU A 297 -0.69 8.64 -5.52
C LEU A 297 -2.12 8.16 -5.82
N TRP A 298 -2.59 7.13 -5.10
CA TRP A 298 -3.85 6.45 -5.39
C TRP A 298 -4.89 6.70 -4.30
N ASN A 299 -6.04 7.25 -4.66
CA ASN A 299 -7.22 7.31 -3.78
C ASN A 299 -7.85 5.92 -3.68
N VAL A 300 -7.78 5.31 -2.50
CA VAL A 300 -8.21 3.93 -2.24
C VAL A 300 -9.25 3.86 -1.11
N PRO A 301 -10.12 2.84 -1.10
CA PRO A 301 -11.15 2.71 -0.08
C PRO A 301 -10.62 2.22 1.28
N TYR A 302 -9.41 1.66 1.35
CA TYR A 302 -8.87 1.01 2.53
C TYR A 302 -7.35 1.20 2.61
N ILE A 303 -6.87 1.57 3.80
CA ILE A 303 -5.44 1.68 4.17
C ILE A 303 -5.26 1.10 5.58
N THR A 304 -4.07 0.57 5.87
CA THR A 304 -3.74 -0.03 7.18
C THR A 304 -2.21 0.03 7.39
N GLN A 305 -1.75 -0.37 8.57
CA GLN A 305 -0.35 -0.45 9.02
C GLN A 305 0.33 0.91 9.22
N VAL A 306 0.56 1.66 8.15
CA VAL A 306 1.32 2.91 8.18
C VAL A 306 0.60 3.97 7.37
N TYR A 307 0.21 5.05 8.03
CA TYR A 307 -0.43 6.20 7.39
C TYR A 307 -0.17 7.49 8.17
N LEU A 308 -0.13 8.60 7.45
CA LEU A 308 0.02 9.94 8.01
C LEU A 308 -1.30 10.70 7.88
N ILE A 309 -1.75 11.34 8.96
CA ILE A 309 -2.97 12.13 8.98
C ILE A 309 -2.62 13.58 9.34
N ARG A 310 -3.08 14.53 8.53
CA ARG A 310 -2.96 15.96 8.84
C ARG A 310 -3.67 16.26 10.16
N GLY A 311 -2.95 16.82 11.14
CA GLY A 311 -3.49 17.05 12.49
C GLY A 311 -4.72 17.96 12.53
N GLU A 312 -4.86 18.87 11.58
CA GLU A 312 -6.07 19.69 11.40
C GLU A 312 -7.30 18.84 11.07
N THR A 313 -7.14 17.82 10.20
CA THR A 313 -8.22 16.90 9.83
C THR A 313 -8.68 16.08 11.03
N LEU A 314 -7.75 15.64 11.89
CA LEU A 314 -8.06 14.95 13.15
C LEU A 314 -8.87 15.84 14.11
N ARG A 315 -8.47 17.10 14.29
CA ARG A 315 -9.13 18.04 15.24
C ARG A 315 -10.43 18.63 14.73
N SER A 316 -10.69 18.57 13.42
CA SER A 316 -11.89 19.14 12.81
C SER A 316 -12.86 18.03 12.37
N ARG A 317 -12.65 17.44 11.20
CA ARG A 317 -13.59 16.51 10.56
C ARG A 317 -13.71 15.16 11.27
N LEU A 318 -12.64 14.69 11.90
CA LEU A 318 -12.62 13.39 12.56
C LEU A 318 -12.84 13.45 14.08
N ALA A 319 -12.78 14.63 14.69
CA ALA A 319 -13.00 14.82 16.13
C ALA A 319 -14.36 14.31 16.66
N PRO A 320 -15.49 14.45 15.92
CA PRO A 320 -16.79 14.00 16.43
C PRO A 320 -17.07 12.50 16.20
N VAL A 321 -16.16 11.75 15.58
CA VAL A 321 -16.39 10.37 15.14
C VAL A 321 -15.56 9.39 15.95
N SER A 322 -16.15 8.26 16.33
CA SER A 322 -15.38 7.15 16.89
C SER A 322 -14.68 6.38 15.78
N LEU A 323 -13.37 6.59 15.63
CA LEU A 323 -12.62 6.08 14.48
C LEU A 323 -12.44 4.55 14.50
N TYR A 324 -12.14 3.96 15.65
CA TYR A 324 -11.73 2.55 15.74
C TYR A 324 -12.77 1.65 16.43
N GLN A 325 -13.97 2.17 16.73
CA GLN A 325 -15.01 1.43 17.42
C GLN A 325 -16.30 1.43 16.61
N GLN A 326 -16.55 0.30 15.94
CA GLN A 326 -17.82 -0.01 15.32
C GLN A 326 -18.14 -1.48 15.60
N GLU A 327 -19.36 -1.76 16.04
CA GLU A 327 -19.78 -3.11 16.45
C GLU A 327 -19.73 -4.09 15.26
N GLY A 328 -19.10 -5.25 15.47
CA GLY A 328 -18.97 -6.31 14.45
C GLY A 328 -17.96 -6.03 13.33
N MET A 329 -17.16 -4.97 13.43
CA MET A 329 -16.15 -4.61 12.43
C MET A 329 -14.75 -4.60 13.04
N ASP A 330 -13.76 -5.07 12.28
CA ASP A 330 -12.34 -4.91 12.63
C ASP A 330 -11.98 -3.41 12.75
N PRO A 331 -11.15 -2.99 13.73
CA PRO A 331 -10.79 -1.58 13.93
C PRO A 331 -10.22 -0.85 12.70
N ASP A 332 -9.44 -1.51 11.83
CA ASP A 332 -8.89 -0.85 10.64
C ASP A 332 -9.98 -0.63 9.59
N MET A 333 -10.91 -1.59 9.46
CA MET A 333 -12.11 -1.42 8.63
C MET A 333 -13.03 -0.33 9.18
N SER A 334 -13.20 -0.26 10.51
CA SER A 334 -13.94 0.81 11.19
C SER A 334 -13.33 2.16 10.87
N PHE A 335 -12.01 2.29 11.03
CA PHE A 335 -11.27 3.51 10.73
C PHE A 335 -11.50 3.97 9.29
N CYS A 336 -11.27 3.08 8.33
CA CYS A 336 -11.46 3.41 6.91
C CYS A 336 -12.91 3.79 6.62
N THR A 337 -13.90 3.13 7.24
CA THR A 337 -15.31 3.43 7.04
C THR A 337 -15.68 4.80 7.60
N SER A 338 -15.32 5.10 8.84
CA SER A 338 -15.53 6.39 9.47
C SER A 338 -14.88 7.54 8.69
N VAL A 339 -13.66 7.34 8.18
CA VAL A 339 -12.97 8.35 7.36
C VAL A 339 -13.71 8.61 6.04
N ARG A 340 -14.20 7.56 5.38
CA ARG A 340 -14.98 7.69 4.13
C ARG A 340 -16.33 8.38 4.34
N GLU A 341 -17.01 8.10 5.45
CA GLU A 341 -18.30 8.73 5.78
C GLU A 341 -18.17 10.25 5.99
N GLN A 342 -16.99 10.72 6.41
CA GLN A 342 -16.65 12.14 6.49
C GLN A 342 -16.20 12.75 5.15
N GLY A 343 -16.26 11.99 4.04
CA GLY A 343 -15.86 12.44 2.71
C GLY A 343 -14.37 12.76 2.60
N ILE A 344 -13.53 12.03 3.33
CA ILE A 344 -12.08 12.21 3.32
C ILE A 344 -11.45 11.12 2.45
N PHE A 345 -10.60 11.53 1.52
CA PHE A 345 -9.84 10.58 0.70
C PHE A 345 -8.70 9.97 1.50
N MET A 346 -8.46 8.69 1.24
CA MET A 346 -7.32 7.95 1.75
C MET A 346 -6.40 7.65 0.59
N PHE A 347 -5.15 8.09 0.70
CA PHE A 347 -4.19 7.99 -0.37
C PHE A 347 -3.11 6.94 -0.05
N VAL A 348 -2.71 6.17 -1.05
CA VAL A 348 -1.57 5.27 -1.00
C VAL A 348 -0.56 5.72 -2.05
N SER A 349 0.68 5.97 -1.63
CA SER A 349 1.80 6.27 -2.53
C SER A 349 2.56 4.98 -2.83
N ASN A 350 2.86 4.75 -4.10
CA ASN A 350 3.87 3.79 -4.53
C ASN A 350 4.97 4.45 -5.38
N ARG A 351 5.19 5.75 -5.14
CA ARG A 351 6.25 6.56 -5.78
C ARG A 351 7.65 6.06 -5.46
N ASP A 352 7.81 5.56 -4.24
CA ASP A 352 9.07 5.09 -3.69
C ASP A 352 8.88 3.71 -3.04
N GLU A 353 9.98 3.01 -2.82
CA GLU A 353 10.00 1.78 -2.04
C GLU A 353 10.07 2.14 -0.54
N PHE A 354 8.91 2.23 0.10
CA PHE A 354 8.82 2.57 1.53
C PHE A 354 9.18 1.43 2.47
N GLY A 355 9.14 0.18 1.99
CA GLY A 355 9.44 -1.01 2.79
C GLY A 355 8.54 -2.20 2.49
N ARG A 356 8.41 -3.08 3.47
CA ARG A 356 7.72 -4.37 3.37
C ARG A 356 6.95 -4.69 4.65
N LEU A 357 6.01 -5.63 4.55
CA LEU A 357 5.25 -6.14 5.69
C LEU A 357 5.84 -7.45 6.18
N ILE A 358 5.96 -7.57 7.50
CA ILE A 358 6.39 -8.80 8.19
C ILE A 358 5.21 -9.75 8.33
N SER A 359 5.43 -11.03 8.06
CA SER A 359 4.47 -12.09 8.36
C SER A 359 4.55 -12.47 9.84
N SER A 360 3.42 -12.40 10.54
CA SER A 360 3.30 -12.78 11.96
C SER A 360 2.45 -14.04 12.19
N THR A 361 1.95 -14.67 11.11
CA THR A 361 0.92 -15.72 11.19
C THR A 361 1.35 -16.94 12.01
N ASN A 362 2.63 -17.33 11.91
CA ASN A 362 3.17 -18.54 12.54
C ASN A 362 4.26 -18.24 13.57
N TYR A 363 4.29 -17.02 14.13
CA TYR A 363 5.36 -16.61 15.02
C TYR A 363 5.28 -17.31 16.39
N ASN A 364 6.21 -18.23 16.65
CA ASN A 364 6.23 -19.06 17.86
C ASN A 364 7.12 -18.47 18.96
N ILE A 365 6.48 -17.78 19.91
CA ILE A 365 7.14 -17.15 21.07
C ILE A 365 7.57 -18.10 22.19
N SER A 366 7.36 -19.42 22.06
CA SER A 366 7.80 -20.39 23.08
C SER A 366 9.29 -20.75 22.99
N ARG A 367 9.97 -20.33 21.92
CA ARG A 367 11.41 -20.52 21.73
C ARG A 367 12.20 -19.44 22.47
N LEU A 368 13.45 -19.74 22.84
CA LEU A 368 14.35 -18.77 23.46
C LEU A 368 14.58 -17.54 22.54
N HIS A 369 14.87 -17.80 21.26
CA HIS A 369 15.12 -16.78 20.24
C HIS A 369 14.17 -16.93 19.03
N PRO A 370 12.87 -16.62 19.16
CA PRO A 370 11.85 -16.96 18.15
C PRO A 370 12.16 -16.51 16.72
N ASP A 371 12.85 -15.37 16.56
CA ASP A 371 13.25 -14.81 15.27
C ASP A 371 14.18 -15.75 14.48
N MET A 372 14.98 -16.61 15.14
CA MET A 372 15.86 -17.57 14.46
C MET A 372 15.09 -18.54 13.55
N TRP A 373 13.81 -18.81 13.86
CA TRP A 373 12.95 -19.72 13.11
C TRP A 373 12.18 -19.02 11.97
N GLN A 374 12.40 -17.73 11.73
CA GLN A 374 11.66 -16.93 10.75
C GLN A 374 12.26 -16.94 9.33
N ILE A 375 13.26 -17.80 9.05
CA ILE A 375 13.90 -17.91 7.74
C ILE A 375 12.92 -18.18 6.59
N PHE A 376 11.80 -18.86 6.86
CA PHE A 376 10.80 -19.20 5.84
C PHE A 376 9.72 -18.14 5.68
N ASP A 377 9.21 -17.60 6.79
CA ASP A 377 8.12 -16.64 6.79
C ASP A 377 8.61 -15.23 6.40
N ASN A 378 9.85 -14.88 6.78
CA ASN A 378 10.43 -13.54 6.62
C ASN A 378 11.92 -13.62 6.22
N PRO A 379 12.25 -14.19 5.04
CA PRO A 379 13.63 -14.49 4.65
C PRO A 379 14.53 -13.25 4.51
N VAL A 380 13.97 -12.11 4.11
CA VAL A 380 14.74 -10.87 3.91
C VAL A 380 15.22 -10.31 5.25
N ASP A 381 14.30 -10.17 6.21
CA ASP A 381 14.58 -9.67 7.56
C ASP A 381 15.45 -10.65 8.36
N TRP A 382 15.18 -11.95 8.21
CA TRP A 382 16.03 -13.01 8.78
C TRP A 382 17.46 -12.92 8.24
N ARG A 383 17.64 -12.72 6.93
CA ARG A 383 18.96 -12.54 6.31
C ARG A 383 19.66 -11.29 6.84
N GLU A 384 18.97 -10.16 6.92
CA GLU A 384 19.54 -8.91 7.46
C GLU A 384 20.01 -9.06 8.92
N LYS A 385 19.31 -9.87 9.73
CA LYS A 385 19.66 -10.12 11.14
C LYS A 385 20.76 -11.17 11.32
N TYR A 386 20.70 -12.28 10.57
CA TYR A 386 21.45 -13.51 10.88
C TYR A 386 22.54 -13.88 9.89
N ILE A 387 22.52 -13.33 8.67
CA ILE A 387 23.60 -13.56 7.70
C ILE A 387 24.64 -12.47 7.86
N HIS A 388 25.91 -12.85 7.69
CA HIS A 388 27.02 -11.91 7.79
C HIS A 388 26.86 -10.78 6.75
N GLU A 389 27.10 -9.53 7.13
CA GLU A 389 26.94 -8.34 6.27
C GLU A 389 27.69 -8.44 4.94
N ASN A 390 28.91 -8.99 4.98
CA ASN A 390 29.75 -9.20 3.79
C ASN A 390 29.50 -10.53 3.06
N TYR A 391 28.51 -11.34 3.45
CA TYR A 391 28.21 -12.62 2.76
C TYR A 391 27.90 -12.41 1.29
N SER A 392 27.07 -11.43 0.93
CA SER A 392 26.69 -11.21 -0.47
C SER A 392 27.88 -10.84 -1.36
N LYS A 393 28.91 -10.21 -0.78
CA LYS A 393 30.10 -9.74 -1.50
C LYS A 393 31.03 -10.89 -1.93
N ILE A 394 30.84 -12.10 -1.39
CA ILE A 394 31.63 -13.27 -1.82
C ILE A 394 31.35 -13.67 -3.28
N PHE A 395 30.24 -13.19 -3.84
CA PHE A 395 29.82 -13.48 -5.21
C PHE A 395 30.20 -12.36 -6.20
N ASP A 396 30.81 -11.28 -5.71
CA ASP A 396 31.27 -10.17 -6.54
C ASP A 396 32.73 -10.42 -6.93
N ASP A 397 33.02 -10.50 -8.23
CA ASP A 397 34.36 -10.85 -8.75
C ASP A 397 35.47 -9.85 -8.37
N ASP A 398 35.11 -8.64 -7.92
CA ASP A 398 36.03 -7.55 -7.60
C ASP A 398 36.50 -7.54 -6.12
N GLU A 399 35.90 -8.34 -5.23
CA GLU A 399 36.26 -8.40 -3.81
C GLU A 399 36.92 -9.75 -3.46
N ASN A 400 38.23 -9.77 -3.17
CA ASN A 400 38.97 -10.94 -2.67
C ASN A 400 38.63 -11.23 -1.19
N LEU A 401 37.36 -11.51 -0.90
CA LEU A 401 36.87 -11.78 0.45
C LEU A 401 36.97 -13.27 0.84
N VAL A 402 36.91 -14.16 -0.16
CA VAL A 402 37.07 -15.60 0.05
C VAL A 402 38.56 -15.92 0.14
N GLU A 403 38.97 -16.48 1.27
CA GLU A 403 40.34 -16.91 1.51
C GLU A 403 40.48 -18.42 1.27
N GLN A 404 41.70 -18.86 0.95
CA GLN A 404 42.03 -20.28 0.82
C GLN A 404 43.19 -20.63 1.77
N PRO A 405 42.95 -20.78 3.09
CA PRO A 405 44.02 -21.00 4.06
C PRO A 405 44.80 -22.32 3.86
N CYS A 406 44.18 -23.33 3.25
CA CYS A 406 44.82 -24.59 2.87
C CYS A 406 44.39 -24.98 1.44
N PRO A 407 45.15 -25.83 0.72
CA PRO A 407 44.72 -26.33 -0.58
C PRO A 407 43.30 -26.90 -0.53
N ASP A 408 42.43 -26.44 -1.42
CA ASP A 408 40.99 -26.78 -1.50
C ASP A 408 40.16 -26.59 -0.21
N VAL A 409 40.63 -25.73 0.71
CA VAL A 409 39.87 -25.29 1.89
C VAL A 409 39.54 -23.81 1.72
N TYR A 410 38.27 -23.51 1.44
CA TYR A 410 37.78 -22.14 1.27
C TYR A 410 37.28 -21.58 2.59
N TRP A 411 37.46 -20.29 2.83
CA TRP A 411 37.11 -19.64 4.09
C TRP A 411 36.44 -18.29 3.82
N PHE A 412 35.19 -18.13 4.25
CA PHE A 412 34.36 -16.99 3.92
C PHE A 412 33.39 -16.64 5.07
N PRO A 413 32.93 -15.39 5.19
CA PRO A 413 31.94 -15.02 6.19
C PRO A 413 30.59 -15.68 5.88
N ALA A 414 29.85 -16.14 6.89
CA ALA A 414 28.55 -16.82 6.71
C ALA A 414 27.47 -16.27 7.65
N PHE A 415 27.67 -16.36 8.96
CA PHE A 415 26.71 -15.93 9.97
C PHE A 415 27.11 -14.61 10.61
N SER A 416 26.10 -13.81 10.98
CA SER A 416 26.32 -12.66 11.86
C SER A 416 26.77 -13.12 13.24
N GLU A 417 27.40 -12.23 14.02
CA GLU A 417 27.77 -12.58 15.39
C GLU A 417 26.54 -12.93 16.24
N ARG A 418 25.42 -12.25 15.99
CA ARG A 418 24.13 -12.47 16.66
C ARG A 418 23.58 -13.87 16.39
N MET A 419 23.61 -14.33 15.14
CA MET A 419 23.23 -15.71 14.80
C MET A 419 24.07 -16.73 15.57
N CYS A 420 25.37 -16.48 15.71
CA CYS A 420 26.26 -17.38 16.41
C CYS A 420 25.94 -17.46 17.92
N ASP A 421 25.69 -16.31 18.56
CA ASP A 421 25.35 -16.24 19.98
C ASP A 421 23.99 -16.89 20.26
N GLU A 422 22.94 -16.49 19.52
CA GLU A 422 21.59 -17.02 19.71
C GLU A 422 21.52 -18.53 19.42
N LEU A 423 22.31 -19.04 18.47
CA LEU A 423 22.44 -20.47 18.21
C LEU A 423 23.11 -21.22 19.36
N VAL A 424 24.21 -20.69 19.91
CA VAL A 424 24.89 -21.30 21.06
C VAL A 424 23.97 -21.32 22.29
N GLU A 425 23.31 -20.20 22.57
CA GLU A 425 22.35 -20.08 23.68
C GLU A 425 21.19 -21.05 23.53
N THR A 426 20.63 -21.20 22.31
CA THR A 426 19.57 -22.17 22.03
C THR A 426 20.03 -23.61 22.29
N MET A 427 21.26 -23.95 21.94
CA MET A 427 21.80 -25.30 22.15
C MET A 427 22.08 -25.58 23.64
N GLU A 428 22.58 -24.59 24.38
CA GLU A 428 22.80 -24.72 25.82
C GLU A 428 21.48 -24.75 26.62
N ASP A 429 20.46 -23.99 26.21
CA ASP A 429 19.11 -24.06 26.81
C ASP A 429 18.46 -25.43 26.62
N PHE A 430 18.66 -26.07 25.46
CA PHE A 430 18.22 -27.44 25.24
C PHE A 430 18.95 -28.45 26.16
N GLY A 431 20.25 -28.25 26.41
CA GLY A 431 21.05 -29.00 27.39
C GLY A 431 21.33 -30.48 27.08
N GLY A 432 20.67 -31.08 26.08
CA GLY A 432 20.79 -32.48 25.69
C GLY A 432 22.03 -32.82 24.86
N TRP A 433 23.23 -32.51 25.35
CA TRP A 433 24.50 -32.77 24.65
C TRP A 433 24.82 -34.28 24.58
N SER A 434 25.30 -34.75 23.42
CA SER A 434 25.61 -36.16 23.19
C SER A 434 26.81 -36.65 23.99
N GLY A 435 26.71 -37.83 24.61
CA GLY A 435 27.87 -38.55 25.15
C GLY A 435 28.67 -39.30 24.07
N GLY A 436 29.85 -39.83 24.43
CA GLY A 436 30.86 -40.40 23.50
C GLY A 436 30.49 -41.64 22.65
N ARG A 437 29.21 -41.96 22.44
CA ARG A 437 28.73 -42.94 21.45
C ARG A 437 27.36 -42.50 20.90
N HIS A 438 27.36 -41.92 19.70
CA HIS A 438 26.15 -41.75 18.90
C HIS A 438 26.45 -42.11 17.44
N ASN A 439 25.68 -43.05 16.89
CA ASN A 439 25.67 -43.35 15.46
C ASN A 439 24.39 -42.78 14.85
N VAL A 440 24.49 -42.19 13.66
CA VAL A 440 23.34 -41.74 12.88
C VAL A 440 23.52 -42.20 11.42
N SER A 441 22.51 -42.89 10.90
CA SER A 441 22.37 -43.29 9.49
C SER A 441 20.88 -43.44 9.16
N ASP A 442 20.33 -42.69 8.19
CA ASP A 442 19.90 -43.22 6.87
C ASP A 442 19.13 -42.20 5.97
N LEU A 443 19.00 -42.61 4.69
CA LEU A 443 18.74 -41.92 3.39
C LEU A 443 17.36 -41.25 3.11
N SER A 444 17.33 -40.17 2.29
CA SER A 444 16.91 -40.19 0.85
C SER A 444 16.65 -38.80 0.18
N ALA A 445 16.99 -38.73 -1.12
CA ALA A 445 16.50 -37.92 -2.26
C ALA A 445 16.83 -36.42 -2.47
N CYS A 446 17.17 -36.13 -3.74
CA CYS A 446 17.83 -34.97 -4.35
C CYS A 446 16.88 -33.81 -4.74
N VAL A 447 17.33 -32.56 -4.56
CA VAL A 447 17.43 -31.39 -5.50
C VAL A 447 17.49 -30.09 -4.65
N SER A 448 18.52 -29.97 -3.82
CA SER A 448 19.00 -28.79 -3.07
C SER A 448 20.23 -29.26 -2.28
N ALA A 449 21.08 -28.37 -1.74
CA ALA A 449 22.23 -28.77 -0.92
C ALA A 449 21.76 -29.69 0.23
N GLN A 450 21.97 -31.00 0.08
CA GLN A 450 21.33 -32.00 0.92
C GLN A 450 22.25 -32.31 2.10
N ALA A 451 21.83 -31.97 3.31
CA ALA A 451 22.58 -32.31 4.51
C ALA A 451 21.70 -33.09 5.49
N VAL A 452 22.04 -34.37 5.70
CA VAL A 452 21.37 -35.23 6.69
C VAL A 452 21.95 -35.00 8.09
N MET A 453 23.24 -34.67 8.18
CA MET A 453 23.92 -34.41 9.43
C MET A 453 24.23 -32.91 9.55
N ASN A 454 23.48 -32.25 10.43
CA ASN A 454 23.67 -30.86 10.84
C ASN A 454 23.71 -30.84 12.37
N PHE A 455 24.82 -30.42 12.96
CA PHE A 455 24.99 -30.47 14.41
C PHE A 455 25.93 -29.38 14.90
N VAL A 456 25.75 -28.99 16.16
CA VAL A 456 26.67 -28.11 16.87
C VAL A 456 27.58 -28.97 17.75
N VAL A 457 28.89 -28.76 17.65
CA VAL A 457 29.88 -29.44 18.48
C VAL A 457 30.37 -28.49 19.55
N ARG A 458 30.47 -29.00 20.78
CA ARG A 458 31.04 -28.33 21.94
C ARG A 458 32.33 -29.02 22.35
N TYR A 459 33.45 -28.30 22.31
CA TYR A 459 34.73 -28.78 22.82
C TYR A 459 35.09 -28.10 24.13
N ARG A 460 35.42 -28.90 25.16
CA ARG A 460 35.86 -28.42 26.48
C ARG A 460 37.02 -29.27 27.01
N PRO A 461 37.98 -28.67 27.76
CA PRO A 461 39.09 -29.40 28.38
C PRO A 461 38.67 -30.56 29.29
N ASP A 462 37.55 -30.42 29.99
CA ASP A 462 37.00 -31.35 30.97
C ASP A 462 36.02 -32.38 30.39
N GLU A 463 35.62 -32.22 29.12
CA GLU A 463 34.72 -33.15 28.40
C GLU A 463 35.47 -33.78 27.21
N GLN A 464 35.09 -33.42 25.99
CA GLN A 464 35.80 -33.79 24.77
C GLN A 464 36.60 -32.57 24.26
N PRO A 465 37.94 -32.53 24.45
CA PRO A 465 38.73 -31.36 24.06
C PRO A 465 39.18 -31.37 22.59
N SER A 466 39.13 -32.52 21.90
CA SER A 466 39.68 -32.71 20.56
C SER A 466 38.87 -33.74 19.77
N LEU A 467 39.18 -33.86 18.47
CA LEU A 467 38.62 -34.88 17.60
C LEU A 467 39.74 -35.57 16.82
N ARG A 468 39.79 -36.90 16.90
CA ARG A 468 40.84 -37.71 16.26
C ARG A 468 40.81 -37.56 14.74
N PRO A 469 41.93 -37.82 14.04
CA PRO A 469 41.97 -37.82 12.58
C PRO A 469 40.89 -38.70 11.93
N HIS A 470 40.10 -38.11 11.01
CA HIS A 470 39.00 -38.80 10.33
C HIS A 470 38.71 -38.20 8.94
N HIS A 471 37.80 -38.86 8.21
CA HIS A 471 37.11 -38.32 7.04
C HIS A 471 35.64 -38.11 7.38
N ASP A 472 35.02 -37.15 6.71
CA ASP A 472 33.59 -36.92 6.84
C ASP A 472 32.81 -37.75 5.81
N SER A 473 31.58 -38.12 6.18
CA SER A 473 30.66 -38.74 5.24
C SER A 473 29.88 -37.67 4.49
N SER A 474 30.60 -36.90 3.66
CA SER A 474 30.10 -35.78 2.86
C SER A 474 30.87 -35.67 1.54
N THR A 475 30.26 -35.06 0.53
CA THR A 475 31.03 -34.56 -0.63
C THR A 475 31.90 -33.40 -0.19
N PHE A 476 31.30 -32.44 0.53
CA PHE A 476 32.00 -31.36 1.21
C PHE A 476 31.39 -31.07 2.58
N THR A 477 32.22 -30.60 3.49
CA THR A 477 31.85 -30.24 4.85
C THR A 477 31.90 -28.73 5.00
N ILE A 478 30.88 -28.18 5.65
CA ILE A 478 30.82 -26.79 6.09
C ILE A 478 31.08 -26.77 7.59
N ASN A 479 32.03 -25.96 8.03
CA ASN A 479 32.35 -25.77 9.44
C ASN A 479 32.36 -24.27 9.79
N ILE A 480 31.44 -23.85 10.65
CA ILE A 480 31.25 -22.46 11.05
C ILE A 480 31.67 -22.29 12.51
N ALA A 481 32.57 -21.36 12.79
CA ALA A 481 32.92 -21.04 14.17
C ALA A 481 31.86 -20.13 14.80
N LEU A 482 31.38 -20.51 15.99
CA LEU A 482 30.28 -19.81 16.66
C LEU A 482 30.76 -18.88 17.79
N ASN A 483 32.01 -18.99 18.22
CA ASN A 483 32.56 -18.13 19.26
C ASN A 483 34.05 -17.79 19.04
N ARG A 484 34.58 -16.83 19.80
CA ARG A 484 35.85 -16.15 19.52
C ARG A 484 37.04 -16.85 20.20
N LYS A 485 38.05 -17.21 19.41
CA LYS A 485 39.34 -17.68 19.92
C LYS A 485 40.05 -16.56 20.70
N ASN A 486 40.75 -16.92 21.77
CA ASN A 486 41.44 -16.05 22.74
C ASN A 486 40.52 -15.17 23.61
N ILE A 487 39.20 -15.30 23.47
CA ILE A 487 38.22 -14.66 24.35
C ILE A 487 37.41 -15.75 25.05
N ASP A 488 36.74 -16.61 24.28
CA ASP A 488 35.85 -17.66 24.81
C ASP A 488 36.58 -19.00 25.01
N TYR A 489 37.67 -19.24 24.26
CA TYR A 489 38.51 -20.43 24.37
C TYR A 489 39.96 -20.19 23.91
N GLU A 490 40.87 -21.06 24.37
CA GLU A 490 42.27 -21.15 23.92
C GLU A 490 42.56 -22.54 23.31
N GLY A 491 43.57 -22.60 22.43
CA GLY A 491 43.84 -23.81 21.63
C GLY A 491 42.83 -24.00 20.50
N GLY A 492 42.59 -25.24 20.10
CA GLY A 492 41.65 -25.56 19.03
C GLY A 492 42.16 -25.25 17.62
N GLY A 493 41.27 -25.37 16.65
CA GLY A 493 41.56 -25.30 15.22
C GLY A 493 41.20 -26.58 14.48
N CYS A 494 41.61 -26.68 13.22
CA CYS A 494 41.51 -27.87 12.39
C CYS A 494 42.84 -28.07 11.66
N ARG A 495 43.40 -29.28 11.69
CA ARG A 495 44.62 -29.62 10.96
C ARG A 495 44.30 -30.64 9.87
N PHE A 496 44.72 -30.34 8.64
CA PHE A 496 44.61 -31.22 7.49
C PHE A 496 45.92 -31.98 7.28
N LEU A 497 45.96 -33.25 7.68
CA LEU A 497 47.19 -34.03 7.82
C LEU A 497 47.91 -34.22 6.48
N ARG A 498 47.16 -34.41 5.39
CA ARG A 498 47.74 -34.63 4.05
C ARG A 498 48.49 -33.42 3.50
N TYR A 499 48.18 -32.22 3.98
CA TYR A 499 48.73 -30.96 3.50
C TYR A 499 49.65 -30.28 4.52
N ASP A 500 49.83 -30.89 5.70
CA ASP A 500 50.46 -30.28 6.88
C ASP A 500 50.03 -28.83 7.13
N CYS A 501 48.73 -28.58 6.94
CA CYS A 501 48.14 -27.24 6.98
C CYS A 501 47.13 -27.14 8.13
N THR A 502 47.17 -26.03 8.85
CA THR A 502 46.35 -25.83 10.05
C THR A 502 45.58 -24.53 9.96
N VAL A 503 44.27 -24.62 10.17
CA VAL A 503 43.38 -23.47 10.39
C VAL A 503 43.29 -23.23 11.89
N GLU A 504 44.21 -22.41 12.41
CA GLU A 504 44.35 -22.21 13.86
C GLU A 504 43.36 -21.20 14.43
N SER A 505 43.05 -20.13 13.71
CA SER A 505 42.31 -18.98 14.25
C SER A 505 40.99 -18.76 13.50
N PRO A 506 40.00 -19.66 13.66
CA PRO A 506 38.72 -19.48 13.00
C PRO A 506 38.01 -18.25 13.57
N ARG A 507 37.45 -17.44 12.67
CA ARG A 507 36.76 -16.18 12.95
C ARG A 507 35.29 -16.51 13.27
N LYS A 508 34.74 -15.88 14.31
CA LYS A 508 33.32 -16.04 14.65
C LYS A 508 32.45 -15.66 13.44
N GLY A 509 31.47 -16.49 13.11
CA GLY A 509 30.59 -16.30 11.96
C GLY A 509 31.19 -16.67 10.61
N TRP A 510 32.48 -17.01 10.53
CA TRP A 510 33.09 -17.47 9.30
C TRP A 510 33.00 -18.98 9.14
N SER A 511 32.75 -19.40 7.91
CA SER A 511 32.67 -20.79 7.49
C SER A 511 33.92 -21.17 6.71
N PHE A 512 34.57 -22.26 7.09
CA PHE A 512 35.49 -22.94 6.17
C PHE A 512 34.84 -24.20 5.58
N MET A 513 35.05 -24.38 4.29
CA MET A 513 34.46 -25.42 3.46
C MET A 513 35.57 -26.24 2.80
N HIS A 514 35.50 -27.56 2.92
CA HIS A 514 36.48 -28.48 2.35
C HIS A 514 35.84 -29.80 1.89
N PRO A 515 36.44 -30.54 0.95
CA PRO A 515 36.01 -31.89 0.61
C PRO A 515 35.94 -32.81 1.83
N GLY A 516 34.91 -33.65 1.95
CA GLY A 516 34.72 -34.53 3.12
C GLY A 516 35.49 -35.85 3.02
N ARG A 517 35.60 -36.39 1.81
CA ARG A 517 36.18 -37.71 1.51
C ARG A 517 37.52 -37.61 0.78
N LEU A 518 38.31 -38.68 0.89
CA LEU A 518 39.55 -38.98 0.14
C LEU A 518 40.75 -38.03 0.41
N THR A 519 40.57 -36.72 0.25
CA THR A 519 41.68 -35.75 0.17
C THR A 519 41.96 -35.00 1.47
N HIS A 520 40.93 -34.76 2.29
CA HIS A 520 41.04 -33.90 3.48
C HIS A 520 40.91 -34.72 4.76
N TYR A 521 41.85 -35.65 4.98
CA TYR A 521 41.98 -36.34 6.27
C TYR A 521 42.41 -35.33 7.32
N HIS A 522 41.58 -35.09 8.33
CA HIS A 522 41.73 -33.94 9.22
C HIS A 522 41.42 -34.28 10.69
N GLU A 523 41.96 -33.46 11.60
CA GLU A 523 41.77 -33.60 13.04
C GLU A 523 41.37 -32.27 13.70
N GLY A 524 40.58 -32.36 14.77
CA GLY A 524 40.23 -31.23 15.62
C GLY A 524 41.27 -31.07 16.72
N LEU A 525 42.05 -29.97 16.66
CA LEU A 525 43.09 -29.69 17.63
C LEU A 525 42.53 -29.48 19.06
N PRO A 526 43.29 -29.81 20.11
CA PRO A 526 42.81 -29.75 21.48
C PRO A 526 42.54 -28.32 21.95
N VAL A 527 41.36 -28.11 22.54
CA VAL A 527 41.03 -26.92 23.32
C VAL A 527 41.67 -27.02 24.70
N THR A 528 42.45 -26.01 25.09
CA THR A 528 43.22 -26.00 26.34
C THR A 528 42.54 -25.23 27.46
N ARG A 529 41.70 -24.25 27.13
CA ARG A 529 40.93 -23.45 28.10
C ARG A 529 39.61 -22.98 27.48
N GLY A 530 38.57 -22.82 28.30
CA GLY A 530 37.27 -22.31 27.87
C GLY A 530 36.45 -23.33 27.08
N THR A 531 35.48 -22.86 26.29
CA THR A 531 34.60 -23.72 25.49
C THR A 531 34.60 -23.26 24.04
N ARG A 532 34.80 -24.17 23.09
CA ARG A 532 34.72 -23.88 21.65
C ARG A 532 33.45 -24.47 21.06
N TYR A 533 32.68 -23.64 20.36
CA TYR A 533 31.49 -24.08 19.62
C TYR A 533 31.70 -23.95 18.11
N ILE A 534 31.29 -24.99 17.38
CA ILE A 534 31.26 -24.98 15.91
C ILE A 534 29.95 -25.59 15.41
N MET A 535 29.40 -25.06 14.32
CA MET A 535 28.33 -25.71 13.56
C MET A 535 28.93 -26.47 12.39
N VAL A 536 28.59 -27.75 12.25
CA VAL A 536 29.08 -28.61 11.19
C VAL A 536 27.90 -29.14 10.39
N SER A 537 28.03 -29.10 9.07
CA SER A 537 27.09 -29.70 8.14
C SER A 537 27.83 -30.56 7.13
N PHE A 538 27.39 -31.81 7.00
CA PHE A 538 27.88 -32.77 6.00
C PHE A 538 26.96 -32.72 4.80
N VAL A 539 27.42 -32.03 3.75
CA VAL A 539 26.62 -31.72 2.58
C VAL A 539 26.91 -32.72 1.47
N ASP A 540 25.84 -33.15 0.81
CA ASP A 540 25.79 -34.16 -0.25
C ASP A 540 26.53 -35.47 0.15
N PRO A 541 26.05 -36.17 1.21
CA PRO A 541 26.69 -37.36 1.81
C PRO A 541 26.75 -38.62 0.95
#